data_AF-A0AA88I4M1-F1
#
_entry.id   AF-A0AA88I4M1-F1
#
_cell.length_a   1.000
_cell.length_b   1.000
_cell.length_c   1.000
_cell.angle_alpha   90.00
_cell.angle_beta   90.00
_cell.angle_gamma   90.00
#
_symmetry.space_group_name_H-M   'P 1'
#
loop_
_entity.id
_entity.type
_entity.pdbx_description
1 polymer ?
#
loop_
_entity_poly.entity_id
_entity_poly.type
_entity_poly.pdbx_seq_one_letter_code
_entity_poly.pdbx_strand_id
1 'polypeptide(L)'
;MHTKPQASLKFEEYLKHSRSGRLYFSPEAKFGGTSSAWDISEMKQKLGTDVSNLIPFCHAVLGCDTTSHLYGIGKGKAVQLLLSNKSFRDSAAIFGDKLALLDDIVAAGERALLILYGCPDVSNLDTARKLIFHRKVSTATTFVPPQELQPTQAAAKYHSLRVYCQVQIWLGNPVDPLRLGWKLQDNEVFAPIKTDLPAAPSQLLKIIKCSCRIDGCDSEKCTCKKNRLECTIACRTCKGSSLIKVLPILRRRLEEEYVKL
;
A
#
# COMPACT_ATOMS: atom_id res chain seq x y z
N MET A 1 11.09 -1.61 -30.05
CA MET A 1 11.89 -2.80 -29.67
C MET A 1 12.93 -2.36 -28.65
N HIS A 2 12.62 -2.44 -27.35
CA HIS A 2 13.61 -2.21 -26.30
C HIS A 2 14.14 -3.58 -25.85
N THR A 3 15.34 -3.91 -26.29
CA THR A 3 16.08 -5.08 -25.84
C THR A 3 16.39 -4.89 -24.35
N LYS A 4 15.88 -5.82 -23.52
CA LYS A 4 16.22 -5.89 -22.10
C LYS A 4 17.71 -6.21 -21.96
N PRO A 5 18.43 -5.65 -20.97
CA PRO A 5 19.80 -6.04 -20.71
C PRO A 5 19.83 -7.49 -20.21
N GLN A 6 20.34 -8.42 -21.03
CA GLN A 6 20.59 -9.80 -20.62
C GLN A 6 22.02 -9.93 -20.10
N ALA A 7 22.16 -10.36 -18.85
CA ALA A 7 23.41 -10.72 -18.17
C ALA A 7 23.25 -12.12 -17.55
N SER A 8 22.99 -13.11 -18.39
CA SER A 8 22.77 -14.50 -17.97
C SER A 8 23.95 -15.36 -18.41
N LEU A 9 24.64 -15.99 -17.45
CA LEU A 9 25.67 -17.00 -17.70
C LEU A 9 25.09 -18.41 -17.53
N LYS A 10 25.66 -19.40 -18.22
CA LYS A 10 25.31 -20.81 -18.04
C LYS A 10 26.00 -21.39 -16.79
N PHE A 11 25.37 -22.36 -16.13
CA PHE A 11 25.84 -22.94 -14.87
C PHE A 11 27.28 -23.51 -14.90
N GLU A 12 27.70 -24.11 -16.02
CA GLU A 12 29.08 -24.60 -16.18
C GLU A 12 30.12 -23.46 -16.26
N GLU A 13 29.71 -22.32 -16.80
CA GLU A 13 30.53 -21.10 -16.87
C GLU A 13 30.60 -20.43 -15.48
N TYR A 14 29.52 -20.51 -14.68
CA TYR A 14 29.48 -20.10 -13.28
C TYR A 14 30.52 -20.81 -12.41
N LEU A 15 30.64 -22.14 -12.51
CA LEU A 15 31.61 -22.91 -11.72
C LEU A 15 33.07 -22.52 -12.01
N LYS A 16 33.36 -22.05 -13.24
CA LYS A 16 34.69 -21.54 -13.62
C LYS A 16 34.97 -20.14 -13.04
N HIS A 17 33.95 -19.30 -12.85
CA HIS A 17 34.08 -17.91 -12.37
C HIS A 17 34.04 -17.75 -10.84
N SER A 18 33.65 -18.79 -10.10
CA SER A 18 33.64 -18.82 -8.61
C SER A 18 34.98 -18.42 -7.98
N ARG A 19 36.11 -18.61 -8.69
CA ARG A 19 37.46 -18.21 -8.25
C ARG A 19 37.73 -16.69 -8.28
N SER A 20 36.80 -15.87 -8.80
CA SER A 20 37.01 -14.42 -9.02
C SER A 20 36.53 -13.49 -7.89
N GLY A 21 35.94 -14.02 -6.81
CA GLY A 21 35.38 -13.20 -5.72
C GLY A 21 34.11 -12.41 -6.10
N ARG A 22 33.51 -12.69 -7.26
CA ARG A 22 32.27 -12.07 -7.72
C ARG A 22 31.05 -12.79 -7.16
N LEU A 23 30.01 -12.01 -6.86
CA LEU A 23 28.75 -12.51 -6.30
C LEU A 23 27.73 -12.76 -7.42
N TYR A 24 27.15 -13.95 -7.45
CA TYR A 24 26.16 -14.35 -8.44
C TYR A 24 24.85 -14.78 -7.77
N PHE A 25 23.72 -14.51 -8.44
CA PHE A 25 22.42 -15.04 -8.08
C PHE A 25 22.04 -16.14 -9.08
N SER A 26 21.62 -17.31 -8.60
CA SER A 26 21.12 -18.40 -9.43
C SER A 26 19.85 -18.98 -8.79
N PRO A 27 18.70 -18.95 -9.48
CA PRO A 27 17.47 -19.59 -9.03
C PRO A 27 17.64 -21.10 -9.16
N GLU A 28 16.93 -21.83 -8.31
CA GLU A 28 16.86 -23.27 -8.42
C GLU A 28 16.40 -23.68 -9.83
N ALA A 29 17.15 -24.59 -10.43
CA ALA A 29 16.79 -25.15 -11.73
C ALA A 29 15.47 -25.89 -11.59
N LYS A 30 14.49 -25.56 -12.43
CA LYS A 30 13.32 -26.44 -12.60
C LYS A 30 13.81 -27.78 -13.17
N PHE A 31 13.20 -28.89 -12.76
CA PHE A 31 13.57 -30.24 -13.24
C PHE A 31 13.73 -30.26 -14.78
N GLY A 32 14.93 -30.59 -15.25
CA GLY A 32 15.28 -30.68 -16.68
C GLY A 32 15.62 -29.35 -17.38
N GLY A 33 15.66 -28.23 -16.68
CA GLY A 33 16.00 -26.90 -17.23
C GLY A 33 17.43 -26.45 -16.91
N THR A 34 17.97 -25.58 -17.75
CA THR A 34 19.22 -24.85 -17.45
C THR A 34 18.92 -23.69 -16.50
N SER A 35 19.64 -23.59 -15.38
CA SER A 35 19.59 -22.41 -14.51
C SER A 35 20.47 -21.31 -15.11
N SER A 36 19.90 -20.12 -15.22
CA SER A 36 20.66 -18.90 -15.55
C SER A 36 21.33 -18.38 -14.29
N ALA A 37 22.57 -17.91 -14.38
CA ALA A 37 23.22 -17.19 -13.28
C ALA A 37 23.34 -15.70 -13.64
N TRP A 38 23.12 -14.82 -12.66
CA TRP A 38 23.19 -13.37 -12.80
C TRP A 38 24.36 -12.82 -11.97
N ASP A 39 25.29 -12.09 -12.60
CA ASP A 39 26.36 -11.38 -11.89
C ASP A 39 25.80 -10.12 -11.20
N ILE A 40 25.83 -10.11 -9.87
CA ILE A 40 25.31 -8.99 -9.07
C ILE A 40 26.18 -7.74 -9.27
N SER A 41 27.49 -7.90 -9.48
CA SER A 41 28.43 -6.80 -9.71
C SER A 41 28.13 -6.11 -11.03
N GLU A 42 27.89 -6.89 -12.08
CA GLU A 42 27.51 -6.37 -13.40
C GLU A 42 26.15 -5.67 -13.34
N MET A 43 25.18 -6.24 -12.62
CA MET A 43 23.86 -5.61 -12.44
C MET A 43 23.97 -4.27 -11.71
N LYS A 44 24.78 -4.20 -10.65
CA LYS A 44 25.06 -2.95 -9.91
C LYS A 44 25.69 -1.90 -10.82
N GLN A 45 26.65 -2.31 -11.67
CA GLN A 45 27.29 -1.41 -12.64
C GLN A 45 26.29 -0.86 -13.66
N LYS A 46 25.39 -1.71 -14.19
CA LYS A 46 24.37 -1.30 -15.17
C LYS A 46 23.32 -0.35 -14.59
N LEU A 47 22.88 -0.60 -13.35
CA LEU A 47 21.90 0.25 -12.68
C LEU A 47 22.51 1.58 -12.19
N GLY A 48 23.82 1.60 -11.93
CA GLY A 48 24.49 2.72 -11.29
C GLY A 48 24.30 2.72 -9.78
N THR A 49 25.20 3.41 -9.09
CA THR A 49 25.25 3.44 -7.62
C THR A 49 23.99 4.06 -7.02
N ASP A 50 23.49 5.16 -7.60
CA ASP A 50 22.33 5.88 -7.09
C ASP A 50 21.08 5.00 -7.04
N VAL A 51 20.77 4.31 -8.15
CA VAL A 51 19.61 3.42 -8.22
C VAL A 51 19.80 2.19 -7.35
N SER A 52 21.01 1.62 -7.36
CA SER A 52 21.34 0.42 -6.58
C SER A 52 21.12 0.64 -5.09
N ASN A 53 21.48 1.82 -4.57
CA ASN A 53 21.30 2.17 -3.16
C ASN A 53 19.82 2.32 -2.76
N LEU A 54 18.91 2.49 -3.72
CA LEU A 54 17.47 2.64 -3.49
C LEU A 54 16.67 1.33 -3.68
N ILE A 55 17.33 0.25 -4.11
CA ILE A 55 16.72 -1.08 -4.24
C ILE A 55 16.15 -1.60 -2.90
N PRO A 56 16.84 -1.45 -1.74
CA PRO A 56 16.29 -1.87 -0.45
C PRO A 56 14.92 -1.22 -0.16
N PHE A 57 14.80 0.10 -0.39
CA PHE A 57 13.52 0.78 -0.26
C PHE A 57 12.45 0.17 -1.17
N CYS A 58 12.75 -0.04 -2.46
CA CYS A 58 11.81 -0.63 -3.41
C CYS A 58 11.38 -2.05 -3.02
N HIS A 59 12.27 -2.84 -2.44
CA HIS A 59 11.91 -4.16 -1.95
C HIS A 59 10.96 -4.08 -0.75
N ALA A 60 11.27 -3.25 0.25
CA ALA A 60 10.46 -3.12 1.45
C ALA A 60 9.11 -2.44 1.17
N VAL A 61 9.06 -1.36 0.38
CA VAL A 61 7.81 -0.62 0.12
C VAL A 61 6.78 -1.45 -0.64
N LEU A 62 7.22 -2.37 -1.49
CA LEU A 62 6.36 -3.29 -2.23
C LEU A 62 5.99 -4.56 -1.46
N GLY A 63 6.58 -4.78 -0.29
CA GLY A 63 6.43 -6.00 0.49
C GLY A 63 7.67 -6.88 0.46
N CYS A 64 8.11 -7.23 1.66
CA CYS A 64 9.04 -8.30 2.02
C CYS A 64 8.47 -9.04 3.24
N ASP A 65 9.25 -9.92 3.87
CA ASP A 65 8.78 -10.77 4.97
C ASP A 65 8.25 -9.96 6.18
N THR A 66 8.71 -8.71 6.34
CA THR A 66 8.37 -7.85 7.49
C THR A 66 7.44 -6.68 7.14
N THR A 67 7.06 -6.53 5.87
CA THR A 67 6.24 -5.39 5.39
C THR A 67 5.08 -5.86 4.54
N SER A 68 3.99 -5.09 4.51
CA SER A 68 2.80 -5.43 3.73
C SER A 68 3.06 -5.35 2.23
N HIS A 69 2.48 -6.28 1.47
CA HIS A 69 2.51 -6.24 0.01
C HIS A 69 1.45 -5.28 -0.56
N LEU A 70 1.83 -4.50 -1.58
CA LEU A 70 0.91 -3.63 -2.32
C LEU A 70 0.24 -4.41 -3.46
N TYR A 71 -1.05 -4.68 -3.31
CA TYR A 71 -1.82 -5.43 -4.31
C TYR A 71 -1.78 -4.76 -5.69
N GLY A 72 -1.55 -5.56 -6.74
CA GLY A 72 -1.55 -5.10 -8.13
C GLY A 72 -0.30 -4.31 -8.55
N ILE A 73 0.72 -4.20 -7.70
CA ILE A 73 1.98 -3.49 -8.00
C ILE A 73 3.15 -4.47 -8.01
N GLY A 74 3.73 -4.69 -9.20
CA GLY A 74 4.89 -5.55 -9.37
C GLY A 74 6.24 -4.83 -9.16
N LYS A 75 7.27 -5.60 -8.80
CA LYS A 75 8.65 -5.11 -8.60
C LYS A 75 9.22 -4.35 -9.80
N GLY A 76 8.88 -4.79 -11.02
CA GLY A 76 9.31 -4.12 -12.25
C GLY A 76 8.85 -2.65 -12.34
N LYS A 77 7.66 -2.33 -11.81
CA LYS A 77 7.14 -0.95 -11.82
C LYS A 77 7.98 -0.03 -10.94
N ALA A 78 8.35 -0.48 -9.73
CA ALA A 78 9.17 0.32 -8.82
C ALA A 78 10.59 0.54 -9.38
N VAL A 79 11.21 -0.49 -9.97
CA VAL A 79 12.53 -0.33 -10.62
C VAL A 79 12.44 0.65 -11.80
N GLN A 80 11.39 0.57 -12.62
CA GLN A 80 11.18 1.55 -13.69
C GLN A 80 11.04 2.98 -13.14
N LEU A 81 10.30 3.16 -12.05
CA LEU A 81 10.14 4.47 -11.39
C LEU A 81 11.47 4.97 -10.81
N LEU A 82 12.32 4.11 -10.24
CA LEU A 82 13.66 4.53 -9.82
C LEU A 82 14.48 5.08 -11.00
N LEU A 83 14.35 4.49 -12.19
CA LEU A 83 15.07 4.95 -13.38
C LEU A 83 14.50 6.27 -13.92
N SER A 84 13.16 6.40 -13.99
CA SER A 84 12.52 7.51 -14.73
C SER A 84 11.99 8.66 -13.87
N ASN A 85 11.77 8.48 -12.57
CA ASN A 85 11.05 9.45 -11.74
C ASN A 85 11.93 10.00 -10.60
N LYS A 86 12.33 11.28 -10.71
CA LYS A 86 13.14 11.96 -9.69
C LYS A 86 12.42 12.04 -8.34
N SER A 87 11.14 12.43 -8.31
CA SER A 87 10.37 12.56 -7.06
C SER A 87 10.24 11.24 -6.30
N PHE A 88 10.17 10.12 -7.03
CA PHE A 88 10.18 8.78 -6.45
C PHE A 88 11.54 8.45 -5.84
N ARG A 89 12.65 8.81 -6.52
CA ARG A 89 14.00 8.68 -5.96
C ARG A 89 14.22 9.56 -4.73
N ASP A 90 13.78 10.81 -4.77
CA ASP A 90 13.89 11.75 -3.64
C ASP A 90 13.14 11.18 -2.42
N SER A 91 11.93 10.65 -2.63
CA SER A 91 11.16 9.99 -1.58
C SER A 91 11.87 8.74 -1.05
N ALA A 92 12.44 7.92 -1.93
CA ALA A 92 13.17 6.71 -1.56
C ALA A 92 14.45 7.02 -0.75
N ALA A 93 15.14 8.13 -1.07
CA ALA A 93 16.39 8.52 -0.42
C ALA A 93 16.20 8.82 1.07
N ILE A 94 15.05 9.40 1.46
CA ILE A 94 14.70 9.64 2.87
C ILE A 94 14.74 8.34 3.69
N PHE A 95 14.37 7.21 3.10
CA PHE A 95 14.37 5.94 3.82
C PHE A 95 15.78 5.39 4.09
N GLY A 96 16.78 5.85 3.34
CA GLY A 96 18.18 5.54 3.57
C GLY A 96 18.87 6.48 4.55
N ASP A 97 18.30 7.66 4.82
CA ASP A 97 18.87 8.62 5.75
C ASP A 97 18.61 8.22 7.21
N LYS A 98 19.68 7.96 7.94
CA LYS A 98 19.66 7.58 9.37
C LYS A 98 19.07 8.67 10.26
N LEU A 99 19.16 9.94 9.84
CA LEU A 99 18.72 11.10 10.60
C LEU A 99 17.32 11.57 10.19
N ALA A 100 16.64 10.84 9.30
CA ALA A 100 15.30 11.19 8.84
C ALA A 100 14.31 11.29 10.01
N LEU A 101 13.55 12.37 10.04
CA LEU A 101 12.49 12.55 11.02
C LEU A 101 11.27 11.69 10.67
N LEU A 102 10.49 11.31 11.68
CA LEU A 102 9.31 10.47 11.48
C LEU A 102 8.31 11.10 10.50
N ASP A 103 8.10 12.41 10.58
CA ASP A 103 7.19 13.13 9.69
C ASP A 103 7.70 13.14 8.24
N ASP A 104 9.01 13.27 8.03
CA ASP A 104 9.63 13.18 6.70
C ASP A 104 9.47 11.79 6.10
N ILE A 105 9.65 10.73 6.91
CA ILE A 105 9.45 9.33 6.49
C ILE A 105 7.99 9.09 6.08
N VAL A 106 7.04 9.62 6.85
CA VAL A 106 5.61 9.47 6.57
C VAL A 106 5.23 10.24 5.29
N ALA A 107 5.69 11.47 5.15
CA ALA A 107 5.45 12.30 3.96
C ALA A 107 6.08 11.69 2.69
N ALA A 108 7.34 11.26 2.77
CA ALA A 108 8.03 10.58 1.67
C ALA A 108 7.35 9.26 1.31
N GLY A 109 6.89 8.51 2.31
CA GLY A 109 6.12 7.29 2.13
C GLY A 109 4.80 7.50 1.39
N GLU A 110 4.01 8.48 1.82
CA GLU A 110 2.78 8.88 1.15
C GLU A 110 3.05 9.32 -0.30
N ARG A 111 4.09 10.15 -0.51
CA ARG A 111 4.50 10.61 -1.83
C ARG A 111 4.87 9.44 -2.75
N ALA A 112 5.66 8.49 -2.27
CA ALA A 112 6.06 7.32 -3.02
C ALA A 112 4.87 6.42 -3.38
N LEU A 113 3.92 6.24 -2.46
CA LEU A 113 2.71 5.46 -2.70
C LEU A 113 1.79 6.14 -3.73
N LEU A 114 1.60 7.45 -3.67
CA LEU A 114 0.85 8.20 -4.68
C LEU A 114 1.43 7.99 -6.09
N ILE A 115 2.76 8.04 -6.23
CA ILE A 115 3.45 7.76 -7.49
C ILE A 115 3.24 6.31 -7.92
N LEU A 116 3.39 5.35 -7.00
CA LEU A 116 3.21 3.92 -7.27
C LEU A 116 1.78 3.58 -7.73
N TYR A 117 0.76 4.26 -7.19
CA TYR A 117 -0.64 4.11 -7.61
C TYR A 117 -1.03 4.99 -8.80
N GLY A 118 -0.10 5.76 -9.39
CA GLY A 118 -0.36 6.58 -10.57
C GLY A 118 -1.22 7.81 -10.28
N CYS A 119 -1.14 8.34 -9.06
CA CYS A 119 -1.85 9.54 -8.60
C CYS A 119 -0.86 10.64 -8.12
N PRO A 120 0.19 11.01 -8.89
CA PRO A 120 1.24 11.91 -8.43
C PRO A 120 0.77 13.36 -8.20
N ASP A 121 -0.39 13.77 -8.70
CA ASP A 121 -0.89 15.14 -8.57
C ASP A 121 -1.97 15.27 -7.49
N VAL A 122 -2.28 14.18 -6.78
CA VAL A 122 -3.27 14.17 -5.71
C VAL A 122 -2.61 14.57 -4.40
N SER A 123 -3.34 15.32 -3.57
CA SER A 123 -2.85 15.87 -2.30
C SER A 123 -2.47 14.80 -1.27
N ASN A 124 -3.28 13.75 -1.13
CA ASN A 124 -3.07 12.68 -0.15
C ASN A 124 -3.71 11.35 -0.60
N LEU A 125 -3.33 10.27 0.07
CA LEU A 125 -3.78 8.91 -0.24
C LEU A 125 -5.28 8.71 -0.05
N ASP A 126 -5.92 9.40 0.90
CA ASP A 126 -7.35 9.26 1.14
C ASP A 126 -8.18 9.86 -0.01
N THR A 127 -7.76 11.02 -0.51
CA THR A 127 -8.34 11.67 -1.70
C THR A 127 -8.13 10.79 -2.92
N ALA A 128 -6.91 10.28 -3.10
CA ALA A 128 -6.61 9.37 -4.19
C ALA A 128 -7.48 8.10 -4.06
N ARG A 129 -7.64 7.55 -2.85
CA ARG A 129 -8.40 6.31 -2.60
C ARG A 129 -9.85 6.49 -3.00
N LYS A 130 -10.45 7.62 -2.63
CA LYS A 130 -11.80 8.01 -3.06
C LYS A 130 -11.90 8.12 -4.58
N LEU A 131 -10.94 8.76 -5.23
CA LEU A 131 -10.92 8.91 -6.69
C LEU A 131 -10.84 7.55 -7.41
N ILE A 132 -9.93 6.68 -6.99
CA ILE A 132 -9.79 5.32 -7.55
C ILE A 132 -11.08 4.51 -7.31
N PHE A 133 -11.66 4.60 -6.12
CA PHE A 133 -12.91 3.92 -5.80
C PHE A 133 -14.05 4.38 -6.73
N HIS A 134 -14.24 5.69 -6.92
CA HIS A 134 -15.26 6.21 -7.85
C HIS A 134 -15.04 5.71 -9.27
N ARG A 135 -13.80 5.76 -9.77
CA ARG A 135 -13.45 5.24 -11.11
C ARG A 135 -13.80 3.75 -11.23
N LYS A 136 -13.38 2.94 -10.28
CA LYS A 136 -13.65 1.49 -10.29
C LYS A 136 -15.14 1.19 -10.23
N VAL A 137 -15.87 1.79 -9.30
CA VAL A 137 -17.32 1.56 -9.14
C VAL A 137 -18.11 2.03 -10.36
N SER A 138 -17.68 3.10 -11.04
CA SER A 138 -18.36 3.58 -12.25
C SER A 138 -18.33 2.57 -13.41
N THR A 139 -17.33 1.69 -13.44
CA THR A 139 -17.16 0.68 -14.49
C THR A 139 -17.39 -0.75 -14.01
N ALA A 140 -17.49 -0.97 -12.70
CA ALA A 140 -17.57 -2.30 -12.13
C ALA A 140 -18.98 -2.87 -12.28
N THR A 141 -19.06 -4.07 -12.83
CA THR A 141 -20.29 -4.89 -12.84
C THR A 141 -20.43 -5.74 -11.57
N THR A 142 -19.37 -5.80 -10.75
CA THR A 142 -19.27 -6.60 -9.53
C THR A 142 -18.73 -5.78 -8.36
N PHE A 143 -18.75 -6.37 -7.17
CA PHE A 143 -18.18 -5.76 -5.97
C PHE A 143 -16.69 -5.47 -6.16
N VAL A 144 -16.26 -4.23 -5.89
CA VAL A 144 -14.85 -3.82 -5.90
C VAL A 144 -14.19 -4.26 -4.59
N PRO A 145 -13.26 -5.23 -4.61
CA PRO A 145 -12.62 -5.69 -3.40
C PRO A 145 -11.75 -4.61 -2.76
N PRO A 146 -11.73 -4.47 -1.41
CA PRO A 146 -10.96 -3.43 -0.73
C PRO A 146 -9.45 -3.45 -1.02
N GLN A 147 -8.87 -4.63 -1.31
CA GLN A 147 -7.46 -4.77 -1.66
C GLN A 147 -7.09 -4.12 -3.00
N GLU A 148 -8.05 -3.91 -3.90
CA GLU A 148 -7.79 -3.22 -5.17
C GLU A 148 -7.68 -1.70 -5.01
N LEU A 149 -7.93 -1.19 -3.79
CA LEU A 149 -7.83 0.21 -3.45
C LEU A 149 -6.50 0.48 -2.76
N GLN A 150 -5.90 1.64 -3.02
CA GLN A 150 -4.66 2.06 -2.35
C GLN A 150 -4.85 2.20 -0.83
N PRO A 151 -3.82 2.01 0.00
CA PRO A 151 -3.94 2.14 1.45
C PRO A 151 -4.51 3.51 1.86
N THR A 152 -5.16 3.58 3.02
CA THR A 152 -5.51 4.86 3.65
C THR A 152 -4.24 5.56 4.11
N GLN A 153 -4.29 6.87 4.33
CA GLN A 153 -3.15 7.63 4.85
C GLN A 153 -2.67 7.06 6.21
N ALA A 154 -3.61 6.72 7.10
CA ALA A 154 -3.31 6.08 8.38
C ALA A 154 -2.58 4.73 8.25
N ALA A 155 -3.02 3.87 7.33
CA ALA A 155 -2.35 2.59 7.09
C ALA A 155 -0.98 2.77 6.40
N ALA A 156 -0.89 3.74 5.50
CA ALA A 156 0.33 4.09 4.78
C ALA A 156 1.41 4.62 5.73
N LYS A 157 1.06 5.49 6.68
CA LYS A 157 1.96 5.96 7.76
C LYS A 157 2.69 4.80 8.42
N TYR A 158 1.96 3.81 8.93
CA TYR A 158 2.60 2.67 9.60
C TYR A 158 3.33 1.73 8.65
N HIS A 159 2.87 1.58 7.40
CA HIS A 159 3.62 0.86 6.38
C HIS A 159 4.99 1.52 6.15
N SER A 160 5.02 2.83 5.97
CA SER A 160 6.25 3.61 5.77
C SER A 160 7.20 3.51 6.95
N LEU A 161 6.71 3.59 8.19
CA LEU A 161 7.55 3.40 9.37
C LEU A 161 8.21 2.01 9.41
N ARG A 162 7.48 0.94 9.07
CA ARG A 162 8.06 -0.40 8.99
C ARG A 162 9.04 -0.56 7.83
N VAL A 163 8.76 0.07 6.69
CA VAL A 163 9.69 0.12 5.54
C VAL A 163 10.99 0.78 5.96
N TYR A 164 10.94 1.92 6.66
CA TYR A 164 12.12 2.58 7.19
C TYR A 164 12.90 1.68 8.16
N CYS A 165 12.21 1.06 9.12
CA CYS A 165 12.80 0.09 10.04
C CYS A 165 13.58 -1.00 9.29
N GLN A 166 12.95 -1.63 8.29
CA GLN A 166 13.57 -2.69 7.51
C GLN A 166 14.76 -2.22 6.68
N VAL A 167 14.66 -1.05 6.04
CA VAL A 167 15.75 -0.46 5.25
C VAL A 167 16.95 -0.14 6.14
N GLN A 168 16.73 0.48 7.29
CA GLN A 168 17.81 0.83 8.22
C GLN A 168 18.51 -0.41 8.78
N ILE A 169 17.75 -1.47 9.10
CA ILE A 169 18.33 -2.78 9.49
C ILE A 169 19.21 -3.33 8.37
N TRP A 170 18.75 -3.30 7.11
CA TRP A 170 19.56 -3.76 5.97
C TRP A 170 20.81 -2.90 5.72
N LEU A 171 20.79 -1.63 6.11
CA LEU A 171 21.94 -0.74 6.08
C LEU A 171 22.87 -0.88 7.30
N GLY A 172 22.53 -1.76 8.26
CA GLY A 172 23.32 -2.01 9.46
C GLY A 172 23.14 -0.95 10.56
N ASN A 173 22.10 -0.12 10.47
CA ASN A 173 21.80 0.89 11.48
C ASN A 173 20.90 0.31 12.57
N PRO A 174 21.24 0.50 13.87
CA PRO A 174 20.37 0.10 14.95
C PRO A 174 19.13 1.00 14.98
N VAL A 175 17.95 0.37 15.05
CA VAL A 175 16.66 1.05 15.15
C VAL A 175 15.81 0.37 16.22
N ASP A 176 14.91 1.12 16.84
CA ASP A 176 13.92 0.60 17.76
C ASP A 176 12.59 0.34 17.01
N PRO A 177 12.21 -0.94 16.79
CA PRO A 177 10.98 -1.27 16.07
C PRO A 177 9.71 -0.72 16.74
N LEU A 178 9.69 -0.56 18.07
CA LEU A 178 8.52 -0.07 18.81
C LEU A 178 8.17 1.38 18.46
N ARG A 179 9.17 2.16 18.03
CA ARG A 179 8.97 3.52 17.52
C ARG A 179 8.60 3.57 16.05
N LEU A 180 8.68 2.44 15.34
CA LEU A 180 8.60 2.34 13.89
C LEU A 180 7.46 1.42 13.43
N GLY A 181 6.29 1.55 14.05
CA GLY A 181 5.07 0.89 13.59
C GLY A 181 4.98 -0.59 13.94
N TRP A 182 5.75 -1.03 14.92
CA TRP A 182 5.60 -2.33 15.59
C TRP A 182 5.14 -2.15 17.03
N LYS A 183 4.49 -3.17 17.57
CA LYS A 183 4.15 -3.27 18.98
C LYS A 183 4.55 -4.63 19.51
N LEU A 184 4.92 -4.71 20.79
CA LEU A 184 5.16 -5.97 21.46
C LEU A 184 3.81 -6.54 21.93
N GLN A 185 3.56 -7.82 21.67
CA GLN A 185 2.44 -8.56 22.24
C GLN A 185 2.88 -9.28 23.52
N ASP A 186 1.91 -9.74 24.31
CA ASP A 186 2.14 -10.38 25.63
C ASP A 186 3.07 -11.61 25.56
N ASN A 187 3.18 -12.25 24.39
CA ASN A 187 4.07 -13.37 24.12
C ASN A 187 5.45 -12.97 23.60
N GLU A 188 5.86 -11.72 23.79
CA GLU A 188 7.14 -11.15 23.31
C GLU A 188 7.29 -11.17 21.79
N VAL A 189 6.20 -11.34 21.04
CA VAL A 189 6.20 -11.31 19.57
C VAL A 189 5.89 -9.90 19.08
N PHE A 190 6.69 -9.41 18.13
CA PHE A 190 6.41 -8.17 17.44
C PHE A 190 5.23 -8.33 16.47
N ALA A 191 4.21 -7.51 16.65
CA ALA A 191 3.08 -7.40 15.73
C ALA A 191 3.07 -6.04 15.03
N PRO A 192 2.73 -5.98 13.73
CA PRO A 192 2.65 -4.70 13.03
C PRO A 192 1.44 -3.90 13.49
N ILE A 193 1.64 -2.60 13.71
CA ILE A 193 0.54 -1.65 13.85
C ILE A 193 -0.01 -1.37 12.45
N LYS A 194 -1.24 -1.82 12.16
CA LYS A 194 -1.78 -1.73 10.79
C LYS A 194 -2.36 -0.35 10.46
N THR A 195 -2.96 0.30 11.46
CA THR A 195 -3.65 1.60 11.36
C THR A 195 -3.95 2.07 12.79
N ASP A 196 -4.02 3.39 13.01
CA ASP A 196 -4.51 4.03 14.23
C ASP A 196 -5.99 4.43 14.12
N LEU A 197 -6.58 4.35 12.92
CA LEU A 197 -7.99 4.59 12.65
C LEU A 197 -8.82 3.30 12.61
N PRO A 198 -10.10 3.35 13.03
CA PRO A 198 -11.02 2.22 12.89
C PRO A 198 -11.27 1.88 11.41
N ALA A 199 -11.54 0.61 11.11
CA ALA A 199 -11.74 0.12 9.75
C ALA A 199 -12.88 0.82 8.99
N ALA A 200 -13.91 1.26 9.73
CA ALA A 200 -14.97 2.15 9.26
C ALA A 200 -15.57 2.87 10.49
N PRO A 201 -16.27 4.00 10.30
CA PRO A 201 -17.10 4.58 11.34
C PRO A 201 -18.00 3.53 11.99
N SER A 202 -18.14 3.58 13.32
CA SER A 202 -18.89 2.55 14.06
C SER A 202 -20.34 2.39 13.57
N GLN A 203 -20.93 3.46 13.03
CA GLN A 203 -22.24 3.50 12.42
C GLN A 203 -22.30 2.68 11.12
N LEU A 204 -21.22 2.70 10.32
CA LEU A 204 -21.07 1.92 9.08
C LEU A 204 -20.93 0.42 9.37
N LEU A 205 -20.20 0.05 10.43
CA LEU A 205 -20.10 -1.35 10.89
C LEU A 205 -21.44 -1.88 11.43
N LYS A 206 -22.31 -0.98 11.89
CA LYS A 206 -23.69 -1.27 12.31
C LYS A 206 -24.69 -1.22 11.14
N ILE A 207 -24.26 -0.97 9.90
CA ILE A 207 -25.16 -1.07 8.73
C ILE A 207 -25.46 -2.54 8.49
N ILE A 208 -26.52 -2.99 9.17
CA ILE A 208 -27.21 -4.23 8.88
C ILE A 208 -27.86 -4.05 7.51
N LYS A 209 -27.51 -4.90 6.55
CA LYS A 209 -28.25 -5.01 5.29
C LYS A 209 -29.76 -5.01 5.60
N CYS A 210 -30.50 -4.01 5.12
CA CYS A 210 -31.96 -4.00 5.23
C CYS A 210 -32.47 -5.27 4.54
N SER A 211 -33.09 -6.18 5.28
CA SER A 211 -33.73 -7.39 4.73
C SER A 211 -35.18 -7.12 4.32
N CYS A 212 -35.50 -5.84 4.12
CA CYS A 212 -36.80 -5.29 3.81
C CYS A 212 -37.31 -5.95 2.51
N ARG A 213 -38.48 -6.60 2.57
CA ARG A 213 -38.96 -7.47 1.48
C ARG A 213 -39.97 -6.79 0.58
N ILE A 214 -40.95 -6.05 1.11
CA ILE A 214 -42.11 -5.59 0.31
C ILE A 214 -42.66 -4.22 0.77
N ASP A 215 -42.81 -3.96 2.07
CA ASP A 215 -43.60 -2.80 2.54
C ASP A 215 -42.79 -1.70 3.27
N GLY A 216 -42.11 -0.82 2.52
CA GLY A 216 -41.46 0.38 3.06
C GLY A 216 -40.34 0.14 4.10
N CYS A 217 -39.64 1.21 4.51
CA CYS A 217 -38.68 1.18 5.64
C CYS A 217 -39.32 1.63 6.98
N ASP A 218 -40.65 1.77 7.03
CA ASP A 218 -41.35 2.40 8.17
C ASP A 218 -41.80 1.42 9.26
N SER A 219 -41.67 0.11 9.07
CA SER A 219 -41.98 -0.87 10.11
C SER A 219 -40.78 -1.18 11.01
N GLU A 220 -41.02 -1.61 12.25
CA GLU A 220 -39.96 -2.11 13.15
C GLU A 220 -39.27 -3.40 12.63
N LYS A 221 -39.82 -4.01 11.58
CA LYS A 221 -39.18 -5.12 10.85
C LYS A 221 -37.99 -4.66 10.00
N CYS A 222 -37.86 -3.35 9.75
CA CYS A 222 -36.69 -2.76 9.11
C CYS A 222 -35.51 -2.76 10.09
N THR A 223 -34.45 -3.49 9.76
CA THR A 223 -33.22 -3.52 10.57
C THR A 223 -32.55 -2.16 10.67
N CYS A 224 -32.65 -1.29 9.66
CA CYS A 224 -32.17 0.08 9.73
C CYS A 224 -32.95 0.89 10.77
N LYS A 225 -34.30 0.88 10.71
CA LYS A 225 -35.16 1.59 11.67
C LYS A 225 -34.99 1.07 13.10
N LYS A 226 -34.90 -0.26 13.28
CA LYS A 226 -34.63 -0.89 14.59
C LYS A 226 -33.33 -0.40 15.23
N ASN A 227 -32.29 -0.15 14.40
CA ASN A 227 -31.01 0.39 14.84
C ASN A 227 -30.94 1.92 14.78
N ARG A 228 -32.08 2.59 14.54
CA ARG A 228 -32.18 4.06 14.40
C ARG A 228 -31.25 4.63 13.31
N LEU A 229 -31.07 3.88 12.22
CA LEU A 229 -30.29 4.26 11.05
C LEU A 229 -31.22 4.54 9.87
N GLU A 230 -30.85 5.50 9.02
CA GLU A 230 -31.55 5.78 7.77
C GLU A 230 -31.22 4.72 6.70
N CYS A 231 -32.22 4.32 5.92
CA CYS A 231 -32.00 3.39 4.80
C CYS A 231 -31.18 4.08 3.69
N THR A 232 -30.10 3.45 3.23
CA THR A 232 -29.25 3.96 2.14
C THR A 232 -29.78 3.51 0.77
N ILE A 233 -29.16 4.00 -0.32
CA ILE A 233 -29.45 3.57 -1.70
C ILE A 233 -29.29 2.05 -1.91
N ALA A 234 -28.56 1.36 -1.01
CA ALA A 234 -28.38 -0.08 -1.04
C ALA A 234 -29.59 -0.86 -0.49
N CYS A 235 -30.60 -0.20 0.07
CA CYS A 235 -31.83 -0.86 0.53
C CYS A 235 -32.68 -1.30 -0.67
N ARG A 236 -33.01 -2.60 -0.74
CA ARG A 236 -33.80 -3.19 -1.85
C ARG A 236 -35.18 -2.53 -2.01
N THR A 237 -35.85 -2.19 -0.91
CA THR A 237 -37.23 -1.70 -0.93
C THR A 237 -37.31 -0.19 -1.11
N CYS A 238 -36.72 0.60 -0.21
CA CYS A 238 -36.86 2.06 -0.29
C CYS A 238 -35.78 2.74 -1.15
N LYS A 239 -34.65 2.08 -1.45
CA LYS A 239 -33.52 2.66 -2.20
C LYS A 239 -33.07 4.04 -1.69
N GLY A 240 -33.19 4.26 -0.38
CA GLY A 240 -32.85 5.54 0.24
C GLY A 240 -33.77 6.69 -0.17
N SER A 241 -35.01 6.46 -0.57
CA SER A 241 -35.99 7.53 -0.84
C SER A 241 -36.30 8.41 0.39
N SER A 242 -35.93 7.98 1.59
CA SER A 242 -35.86 8.84 2.79
C SER A 242 -34.72 9.89 2.76
N LEU A 243 -33.72 9.77 1.87
CA LEU A 243 -32.60 10.72 1.71
C LEU A 243 -33.03 12.08 1.16
N ILE A 244 -34.17 12.17 0.46
CA ILE A 244 -34.58 13.39 -0.25
C ILE A 244 -34.88 14.56 0.72
N LYS A 245 -35.14 14.29 2.00
CA LYS A 245 -35.44 15.35 2.99
C LYS A 245 -34.25 15.83 3.82
N VAL A 246 -33.05 15.23 3.71
CA VAL A 246 -31.97 15.42 4.70
C VAL A 246 -30.65 15.95 4.11
N LEU A 247 -30.52 16.08 2.79
CA LEU A 247 -29.34 16.70 2.15
C LEU A 247 -28.95 18.08 2.75
N PRO A 248 -29.90 18.96 3.16
CA PRO A 248 -29.55 20.23 3.82
C PRO A 248 -29.09 20.11 5.28
N ILE A 249 -29.33 18.97 5.94
CA ILE A 249 -29.04 18.74 7.37
C ILE A 249 -27.72 17.99 7.55
N LEU A 250 -27.44 16.99 6.69
CA LEU A 250 -26.15 16.30 6.68
C LEU A 250 -24.99 17.21 6.24
N ARG A 251 -25.25 18.17 5.34
CA ARG A 251 -24.30 19.22 4.99
C ARG A 251 -23.92 20.07 6.21
N ARG A 252 -24.92 20.51 7.00
CA ARG A 252 -24.71 21.29 8.23
C ARG A 252 -23.98 20.50 9.32
N ARG A 253 -24.30 19.22 9.53
CA ARG A 253 -23.61 18.39 10.54
C ARG A 253 -22.17 18.05 10.17
N LEU A 254 -21.89 17.82 8.88
CA LEU A 254 -20.52 17.60 8.42
C LEU A 254 -19.70 18.89 8.48
N GLU A 255 -20.30 20.05 8.18
CA GLU A 255 -19.65 21.37 8.34
C GLU A 255 -19.41 21.70 9.83
N GLU A 256 -20.33 21.35 10.74
CA GLU A 256 -20.17 21.56 12.19
C GLU A 256 -19.15 20.61 12.87
N GLU A 257 -18.98 19.37 12.37
CA GLU A 257 -17.93 18.46 12.84
C GLU A 257 -16.54 18.80 12.26
N TYR A 258 -16.46 19.38 11.05
CA TYR A 258 -15.19 19.78 10.44
C TYR A 258 -14.59 21.07 11.02
N VAL A 259 -15.41 21.91 11.66
CA VAL A 259 -14.97 23.16 12.34
C VAL A 259 -14.48 22.88 13.77
N LYS A 260 -14.64 21.64 14.28
CA LYS A 260 -14.20 21.23 15.63
C LYS A 260 -12.99 20.28 15.63
N LEU A 261 -12.31 20.14 14.49
CA LEU A 261 -10.98 19.55 14.35
C LEU A 261 -10.01 20.62 13.83
#